data_AF-A0A353R081-F1
#
_entry.id   AF-A0A353R081-F1
#
_cell.length_a   1.000
_cell.length_b   1.000
_cell.length_c   1.000
_cell.angle_alpha   90.00
_cell.angle_beta   90.00
_cell.angle_gamma   90.00
#
_symmetry.space_group_name_H-M   'P 1'
#
loop_
_entity.id
_entity.type
_entity.pdbx_description
1 polymer ?
#
loop_
_entity_poly.entity_id
_entity_poly.type
_entity_poly.pdbx_seq_one_letter_code
_entity_poly.pdbx_strand_id
1 'polypeptide(L)' 'MSIKSDRWIRRMAEEAGMIEPFEPGQVKQRAGHKAISYGTSSYGYDVRCADEFKIF' A
#
# COMPACT_ATOMS: atom_id res chain seq x y z
N MET A 1 -18.88 -10.63 5.47
CA MET A 1 -17.40 -10.54 5.37
C MET A 1 -16.94 -9.42 6.29
N SER A 2 -15.87 -9.64 7.07
CA SER A 2 -15.27 -8.60 7.92
C SER A 2 -14.10 -7.92 7.20
N ILE A 3 -13.83 -6.66 7.55
CA ILE A 3 -12.62 -5.95 7.11
C ILE A 3 -11.40 -6.63 7.74
N LYS A 4 -10.35 -6.82 6.95
CA LYS A 4 -9.11 -7.48 7.38
C LYS A 4 -8.13 -6.47 7.96
N SER A 5 -7.42 -6.85 9.02
CA SER A 5 -6.42 -6.01 9.67
C SER A 5 -5.08 -6.02 8.92
N ASP A 6 -4.22 -5.07 9.28
CA ASP A 6 -2.81 -4.97 8.85
C ASP A 6 -2.05 -6.30 8.89
N ARG A 7 -2.18 -7.09 9.97
CA ARG A 7 -1.51 -8.40 10.12
C ARG A 7 -1.93 -9.38 9.05
N TRP A 8 -3.23 -9.41 8.72
CA TRP A 8 -3.73 -10.28 7.67
C TRP A 8 -3.24 -9.80 6.30
N ILE A 9 -3.25 -8.48 6.06
CA ILE A 9 -2.77 -7.89 4.80
C ILE A 9 -1.30 -8.21 4.56
N ARG A 10 -0.44 -8.01 5.56
CA ARG A 10 1.00 -8.34 5.49
C ARG A 10 1.24 -9.80 5.14
N ARG A 11 0.59 -10.72 5.88
CA ARG A 11 0.71 -12.15 5.64
C ARG A 11 0.32 -12.52 4.20
N MET A 12 -0.80 -11.99 3.70
CA MET A 12 -1.26 -12.30 2.36
C MET A 12 -0.37 -11.70 1.27
N ALA A 13 0.21 -10.52 1.50
CA ALA A 13 1.18 -9.94 0.58
C ALA A 13 2.48 -10.76 0.52
N GLU A 14 3.01 -11.18 1.67
CA GLU A 14 4.27 -11.92 1.79
C GLU A 14 4.16 -13.39 1.34
N GLU A 15 3.12 -14.11 1.77
CA GLU A 15 2.99 -15.55 1.54
C GLU A 15 2.27 -15.89 0.22
N ALA A 16 1.34 -15.04 -0.20
CA ALA A 16 0.46 -15.32 -1.35
C ALA A 16 0.63 -14.33 -2.52
N GLY A 17 1.56 -13.37 -2.42
CA GLY A 17 1.79 -12.38 -3.48
C GLY A 17 0.57 -11.49 -3.77
N MET A 18 -0.28 -11.26 -2.77
CA MET A 18 -1.56 -10.55 -2.97
C MET A 18 -1.37 -9.11 -3.47
N ILE A 19 -0.27 -8.45 -3.09
CA ILE A 19 0.07 -7.08 -3.49
C ILE A 19 1.55 -7.06 -3.88
N GLU A 20 1.86 -6.57 -5.07
CA GLU A 20 3.24 -6.43 -5.54
C GLU A 20 3.39 -5.18 -6.42
N PRO A 21 4.36 -4.29 -6.15
CA PRO A 21 5.25 -4.26 -4.98
C PRO A 21 4.52 -3.89 -3.66
N PHE A 22 4.98 -4.43 -2.53
CA PHE A 22 4.35 -4.28 -1.20
C PHE A 22 5.17 -3.45 -0.20
N GLU A 23 4.50 -2.59 0.56
CA GLU A 23 5.06 -1.85 1.69
C GLU A 23 4.37 -2.24 3.02
N PRO A 24 5.06 -2.88 3.97
CA PRO A 24 4.46 -3.38 5.21
C PRO A 24 4.04 -2.27 6.18
N GLY A 25 4.40 -1.02 5.92
CA GLY A 25 4.05 0.13 6.74
C GLY A 25 3.78 1.39 5.92
N GLN A 26 3.44 2.47 6.62
CA GLN A 26 3.17 3.76 6.00
C GLN A 26 4.47 4.46 5.58
N VAL A 27 4.62 4.66 4.27
CA VAL A 27 5.68 5.48 3.69
C VAL A 27 5.18 6.92 3.60
N LYS A 28 5.82 7.83 4.34
CA LYS A 28 5.46 9.27 4.37
C LYS A 28 6.47 10.17 3.64
N GLN A 29 7.60 9.59 3.25
CA GLN A 29 8.69 10.28 2.57
C GLN A 29 9.26 9.38 1.49
N ARG A 30 9.62 9.95 0.34
CA ARG A 30 10.26 9.25 -0.77
C ARG A 30 11.34 10.15 -1.35
N ALA A 31 12.53 9.60 -1.57
CA ALA A 31 13.69 10.33 -2.09
C ALA A 31 14.00 11.65 -1.34
N GLY A 32 13.83 11.68 -0.01
CA GLY A 32 14.09 12.87 0.82
C GLY A 32 12.98 13.92 0.80
N HIS A 33 11.89 13.72 0.06
CA HIS A 33 10.75 14.62 0.02
C HIS A 33 9.54 14.03 0.74
N LYS A 34 8.70 14.89 1.34
CA LYS A 34 7.39 14.48 1.85
C LYS A 34 6.54 13.96 0.69
N ALA A 35 5.85 12.85 0.93
CA ALA A 35 4.92 12.23 -0.01
C ALA A 35 3.50 12.21 0.58
N ILE A 36 2.48 12.13 -0.30
CA ILE A 36 1.17 11.61 0.11
C ILE A 36 1.41 10.17 0.55
N SER A 37 1.03 9.84 1.77
CA SER A 37 1.41 8.57 2.37
C SER A 37 0.74 7.39 1.68
N TYR A 38 1.44 6.25 1.65
CA TYR A 38 0.95 5.01 1.07
C TYR A 38 1.48 3.79 1.84
N GLY A 39 0.97 2.60 1.54
CA GLY A 39 1.36 1.34 2.17
C GLY A 39 0.34 0.83 3.20
N THR A 40 0.74 -0.13 4.03
CA THR A 40 -0.19 -0.79 4.96
C THR A 40 -0.67 0.16 6.06
N SER A 41 -1.99 0.19 6.27
CA SER A 41 -2.70 0.89 7.35
C SER A 41 -3.42 -0.14 8.24
N SER A 42 -4.00 0.30 9.38
CA SER A 42 -4.53 -0.61 10.42
C SER A 42 -5.55 -1.63 9.91
N TYR A 43 -6.38 -1.24 8.94
CA TYR A 43 -7.44 -2.08 8.35
C TYR A 43 -7.56 -1.87 6.84
N GLY A 44 -6.43 -1.58 6.17
CA GLY A 44 -6.42 -1.26 4.75
C GLY A 44 -5.02 -1.12 4.19
N TYR A 45 -4.94 -0.90 2.89
CA TYR A 45 -3.69 -0.66 2.18
C TYR A 45 -3.86 0.53 1.25
N ASP A 46 -3.04 1.55 1.44
CA ASP A 46 -3.07 2.78 0.66
C ASP A 46 -2.24 2.54 -0.62
N VAL A 47 -2.90 2.46 -1.77
CA VAL A 47 -2.26 2.24 -3.07
C VAL A 47 -1.64 3.52 -3.62
N ARG A 48 -0.69 3.36 -4.55
CA ARG A 48 -0.09 4.49 -5.30
C ARG A 48 -0.72 4.63 -6.67
N CYS A 49 -0.70 5.85 -7.19
CA CYS A 49 -1.00 6.13 -8.58
C CYS A 49 0.28 6.00 -9.43
N ALA A 50 0.16 5.41 -10.62
CA ALA A 50 1.23 5.43 -11.62
C ALA A 50 1.35 6.81 -12.28
N ASP A 51 2.40 7.03 -13.07
CA ASP A 51 2.63 8.25 -13.83
C ASP A 51 1.95 8.25 -15.22
N GLU A 52 1.17 7.21 -15.53
CA GLU A 52 0.42 7.07 -16.77
C GLU A 52 -1.05 7.50 -16.58
N PHE A 53 -1.46 8.55 -17.29
CA PHE A 53 -2.81 9.10 -17.19
C PHE A 53 -3.46 9.24 -18.57
N LYS A 54 -4.79 9.04 -18.61
CA LYS A 54 -5.63 9.36 -19.77
C LYS A 54 -6.57 10.50 -19.42
N ILE A 55 -6.45 11.62 -20.13
CA ILE A 55 -7.24 12.84 -19.92
C ILE A 55 -8.25 12.98 -21.07
N PHE A 56 -9.50 13.30 -20.74
CA PHE A 56 -10.62 13.45 -21.67
C PHE A 56 -11.07 14.90 -21.77
#